data_AF-A0A955KPF1-F1
#
_entry.id   AF-A0A955KPF1-F1
#
_cell.length_a   1.000
_cell.length_b   1.000
_cell.length_c   1.000
_cell.angle_alpha   90.00
_cell.angle_beta   90.00
_cell.angle_gamma   90.00
#
_symmetry.space_group_name_H-M   'P 1'
#
loop_
_entity.id
_entity.type
_entity.pdbx_description
1 polymer ?
#
loop_
_entity_poly.entity_id
_entity_poly.type
_entity_poly.pdbx_seq_one_letter_code
_entity_poly.pdbx_strand_id
1 'polypeptide(L)'
;MIRFLGFIIGWCLILIAFLQQWVWLAIGVTLLFSIRYQTHALLLIGLLLDGYFGAFYHVPVFSLLALSWFVLFESFRDRLNVSQE
;
A
#
# COMPACT_ATOMS: atom_id res chain seq x y z
N MET A 1 3.30 -20.97 -2.93
CA MET A 1 3.84 -20.70 -1.58
C MET A 1 4.73 -19.46 -1.52
N ILE A 2 5.79 -19.36 -2.34
CA ILE A 2 6.75 -18.23 -2.29
C ILE A 2 6.10 -16.86 -2.55
N ARG A 3 5.20 -16.73 -3.54
CA ARG A 3 4.50 -15.46 -3.84
C ARG A 3 3.60 -14.98 -2.69
N PHE A 4 2.97 -15.93 -1.98
CA PHE A 4 2.11 -15.62 -0.84
C PHE A 4 2.93 -15.18 0.39
N LEU A 5 4.06 -15.85 0.64
CA LEU A 5 4.99 -15.45 1.68
C LEU A 5 5.55 -14.04 1.42
N GLY A 6 5.94 -13.77 0.17
CA GLY A 6 6.43 -12.44 -0.25
C GLY A 6 5.37 -11.34 -0.11
N PHE A 7 4.09 -11.66 -0.36
CA PHE A 7 2.99 -10.74 -0.12
C PHE A 7 2.88 -10.38 1.38
N ILE A 8 2.84 -11.38 2.26
CA ILE A 8 2.73 -11.15 3.72
C ILE A 8 3.93 -10.34 4.22
N ILE A 9 5.15 -10.72 3.82
CA ILE A 9 6.38 -10.03 4.24
C ILE A 9 6.35 -8.57 3.79
N GLY A 10 6.03 -8.32 2.51
CA GLY A 10 5.94 -6.96 1.97
C GLY A 10 4.88 -6.12 2.69
N TRP A 11 3.71 -6.70 2.93
CA TRP A 11 2.62 -6.04 3.64
C TRP A 11 3.01 -5.66 5.08
N CYS A 12 3.60 -6.60 5.83
CA CYS A 12 4.09 -6.36 7.18
C CYS A 12 5.22 -5.33 7.20
N LEU A 13 6.12 -5.35 6.22
CA LEU A 13 7.24 -4.40 6.14
C LEU A 13 6.74 -2.97 5.95
N ILE A 14 5.71 -2.76 5.13
CA ILE A 14 5.07 -1.45 4.96
C ILE A 14 4.50 -0.98 6.30
N LEU A 15 3.73 -1.84 6.98
CA LEU A 15 3.13 -1.51 8.28
C LEU A 15 4.20 -1.11 9.31
N ILE A 16 5.24 -1.92 9.46
CA ILE A 16 6.36 -1.64 10.39
C ILE A 16 7.07 -0.34 10.02
N ALA A 17 7.33 -0.10 8.73
CA ALA A 17 8.00 1.12 8.28
C ALA A 17 7.21 2.38 8.64
N PHE A 18 5.88 2.36 8.50
CA PHE A 18 5.03 3.48 8.92
C PHE A 18 5.00 3.65 10.44
N LEU A 19 4.86 2.56 11.20
CA LEU A 19 4.86 2.60 12.66
C LEU A 19 6.18 3.13 13.24
N GLN A 20 7.31 2.80 12.60
CA GLN A 20 8.64 3.25 12.99
C GLN A 20 9.02 4.61 12.36
N GLN A 21 8.10 5.26 11.66
CA GLN A 21 8.31 6.56 10.98
C GLN A 21 9.46 6.54 9.95
N TRP A 22 9.76 5.38 9.38
CA TRP A 22 10.73 5.23 8.29
C TRP A 22 10.08 5.57 6.94
N VAL A 23 9.74 6.84 6.75
CA VAL A 23 8.93 7.32 5.62
C VAL A 23 9.53 6.95 4.26
N TRP A 24 10.85 7.11 4.09
CA TRP A 24 11.53 6.78 2.83
C TRP A 24 11.46 5.28 2.51
N LEU A 25 11.60 4.43 3.53
CA LEU A 25 11.50 2.99 3.39
C LEU A 25 10.07 2.58 3.09
N ALA A 26 9.09 3.17 3.78
CA ALA A 26 7.67 2.94 3.55
C ALA A 26 7.29 3.26 2.09
N ILE A 27 7.73 4.39 1.54
CA ILE A 27 7.48 4.77 0.15
C ILE A 27 8.10 3.74 -0.82
N GLY A 28 9.38 3.42 -0.64
CA GLY A 28 10.09 2.49 -1.52
C GLY A 28 9.46 1.09 -1.52
N VAL A 29 9.12 0.56 -0.34
CA VAL A 29 8.47 -0.75 -0.21
C VAL A 29 7.05 -0.72 -0.77
N THR A 30 6.29 0.36 -0.56
CA THR A 30 4.93 0.52 -1.12
C THR A 30 4.95 0.52 -2.65
N LEU A 31 5.92 1.21 -3.27
CA LEU A 31 6.10 1.20 -4.73
C LEU A 31 6.42 -0.22 -5.24
N LEU A 32 7.40 -0.88 -4.63
CA LEU A 32 7.79 -2.25 -5.00
C LEU A 32 6.63 -3.24 -4.82
N PHE A 33 5.89 -3.11 -3.73
CA PHE A 33 4.71 -3.91 -3.45
C PHE A 33 3.62 -3.68 -4.50
N SER A 34 3.38 -2.43 -4.88
CA SER A 34 2.36 -2.07 -5.87
C SER A 34 2.64 -2.66 -7.25
N ILE A 35 3.92 -2.68 -7.66
CA ILE A 35 4.34 -3.30 -8.92
C ILE A 35 4.06 -4.81 -8.91
N ARG A 36 4.39 -5.50 -7.81
CA ARG A 36 4.39 -6.97 -7.72
C ARG A 36 3.06 -7.58 -7.29
N TYR A 37 2.24 -6.85 -6.55
CA TYR A 37 1.03 -7.35 -5.91
C TYR A 37 -0.16 -6.42 -6.15
N GLN A 38 -1.36 -6.86 -5.77
CA GLN A 38 -2.58 -6.08 -5.93
C GLN A 38 -2.65 -4.97 -4.88
N THR A 39 -2.94 -3.74 -5.30
CA THR A 39 -2.81 -2.57 -4.43
C THR A 39 -3.98 -2.39 -3.45
N HIS A 40 -5.11 -3.07 -3.67
CA HIS A 40 -6.26 -3.02 -2.74
C HIS A 40 -5.88 -3.45 -1.31
N ALA A 41 -4.87 -4.30 -1.14
CA ALA A 41 -4.37 -4.72 0.18
C ALA A 41 -3.77 -3.56 0.99
N LEU A 42 -3.34 -2.47 0.33
CA LEU A 42 -2.85 -1.26 0.98
C LEU A 42 -3.98 -0.47 1.65
N LEU A 43 -5.24 -0.65 1.21
CA LEU A 43 -6.40 -0.02 1.85
C LEU A 43 -6.55 -0.47 3.30
N LEU A 44 -6.33 -1.77 3.54
CA LEU A 44 -6.35 -2.33 4.88
C LEU A 44 -5.24 -1.75 5.76
N ILE A 45 -4.04 -1.54 5.19
CA ILE A 45 -2.95 -0.85 5.90
C ILE A 45 -3.36 0.58 6.24
N GLY A 46 -3.92 1.32 5.28
CA GLY A 46 -4.38 2.70 5.49
C GLY A 46 -5.39 2.80 6.63
N LEU A 47 -6.37 1.89 6.66
CA LEU A 47 -7.38 1.83 7.71
C LEU A 47 -6.78 1.52 9.09
N LEU A 48 -5.84 0.58 9.16
CA LEU A 48 -5.15 0.23 10.40
C LEU A 48 -4.28 1.38 10.92
N LEU A 49 -3.56 2.06 10.02
CA LEU A 49 -2.73 3.21 10.38
C LEU A 49 -3.58 4.39 10.86
N ASP A 50 -4.69 4.69 10.17
CA ASP A 50 -5.63 5.71 10.63
C ASP A 50 -6.20 5.38 12.02
N GLY A 51 -6.57 4.12 12.26
CA GLY A 51 -7.00 3.67 13.58
C GLY A 51 -5.91 3.79 14.65
N TYR A 52 -4.67 3.45 14.30
CA TYR A 52 -3.52 3.55 15.21
C TYR A 52 -3.19 5.00 15.58
N PHE A 53 -3.19 5.92 14.60
CA PHE A 53 -2.91 7.33 14.82
C PHE A 53 -4.11 8.14 15.33
N GLY A 54 -5.24 7.47 15.64
CA GLY A 54 -6.42 8.12 16.23
C GLY A 54 -7.23 8.97 15.25
N ALA A 55 -7.10 8.72 13.94
CA ALA A 55 -7.77 9.49 12.90
C ALA A 55 -9.29 9.31 12.85
N PHE A 56 -9.90 8.43 13.66
CA PHE A 56 -11.37 8.34 13.77
C PHE A 56 -12.02 9.57 14.42
N TYR A 57 -11.23 10.50 14.96
CA TYR A 57 -11.68 11.82 15.42
C TYR A 57 -11.35 12.96 14.43
N HIS A 58 -10.70 12.63 13.30
CA HIS A 58 -10.19 13.55 12.30
C HIS A 58 -10.39 12.99 10.88
N VAL A 59 -9.74 13.60 9.88
CA VAL A 59 -9.77 13.10 8.51
C VAL A 59 -8.85 11.86 8.41
N PRO A 60 -9.33 10.71 7.89
CA PRO A 60 -8.54 9.48 7.73
C PRO A 60 -7.56 9.60 6.56
N VAL A 61 -6.45 10.32 6.78
CA VAL A 61 -5.48 10.67 5.74
C VAL A 61 -4.83 9.43 5.13
N PHE A 62 -4.49 8.41 5.92
CA PHE A 62 -3.78 7.24 5.40
C PHE A 62 -4.69 6.39 4.50
N SER A 63 -5.97 6.24 4.86
CA SER A 63 -6.96 5.54 4.04
C SER A 63 -7.25 6.29 2.75
N LEU A 64 -7.35 7.62 2.79
CA LEU A 64 -7.54 8.45 1.59
C LEU A 64 -6.34 8.38 0.65
N LEU A 65 -5.12 8.40 1.20
CA LEU A 65 -3.89 8.21 0.43
C LEU A 65 -3.83 6.81 -0.19
N ALA A 66 -4.14 5.77 0.59
CA ALA A 66 -4.17 4.39 0.09
C ALA A 66 -5.22 4.22 -1.02
N LEU A 67 -6.39 4.85 -0.88
CA LEU A 67 -7.45 4.84 -1.90
C LEU A 67 -7.02 5.56 -3.17
N SER A 68 -6.45 6.75 -3.04
CA SER A 68 -5.95 7.53 -4.18
C SER A 68 -4.85 6.76 -4.92
N TRP A 69 -3.93 6.15 -4.16
CA TRP A 69 -2.86 5.34 -4.71
C TRP A 69 -3.39 4.10 -5.43
N PHE A 70 -4.35 3.39 -4.83
CA PHE A 70 -5.03 2.24 -5.45
C PHE A 70 -5.67 2.63 -6.79
N VAL A 71 -6.48 3.69 -6.82
CA VAL A 71 -7.15 4.14 -8.05
C VAL A 71 -6.14 4.52 -9.12
N LEU A 72 -5.12 5.30 -8.77
CA LEU A 72 -4.07 5.70 -9.70
C LEU A 72 -3.33 4.48 -10.24
N PHE A 73 -2.82 3.62 -9.35
CA PHE A 73 -1.92 2.54 -9.73
C PHE A 73 -2.64 1.45 -10.54
N GLU A 74 -3.87 1.07 -10.18
CA GLU A 74 -4.64 0.12 -11.00
C GLU A 74 -5.01 0.73 -12.37
N SER A 75 -5.35 2.03 -12.43
CA SER A 75 -5.59 2.72 -13.71
C SER A 75 -4.35 2.74 -14.62
N PHE A 76 -3.15 2.82 -14.03
CA PHE A 76 -1.88 2.71 -14.77
C PHE A 76 -1.53 1.26 -15.11
N ARG A 77 -1.87 0.29 -14.25
CA ARG A 77 -1.59 -1.12 -14.48
C ARG A 77 -2.28 -1.62 -15.74
N ASP A 78 -3.53 -1.23 -15.98
CA ASP A 78 -4.24 -1.58 -17.21
C ASP A 78 -3.49 -1.08 -18.44
N ARG A 79 -2.94 0.14 -18.41
CA ARG A 79 -2.15 0.71 -19.52
C ARG A 79 -0.78 0.05 -19.70
N LEU A 80 -0.15 -0.40 -18.61
CA LEU A 80 1.14 -1.08 -18.65
C LEU A 80 1.03 -2.53 -19.14
N ASN A 81 -0.13 -3.18 -18.94
CA ASN A 81 -0.38 -4.54 -19.43
C ASN A 81 -0.77 -4.58 -20.91
N VAL A 82 -1.27 -3.49 -21.50
CA VAL A 82 -1.64 -3.42 -22.93
C VAL A 82 -0.43 -3.53 -23.86
N SER A 83 0.80 -3.28 -23.39
CA SER A 83 2.01 -3.44 -24.22
C SER A 83 2.62 -4.86 -24.19
N GLN A 84 1.90 -5.84 -23.63
CA GLN A 84 2.33 -7.25 -23.54
C GLN A 84 1.52 -8.17 -24.47
N GLU A 85 0.60 -7.62 -25.28
CA GLU A 85 -0.11 -8.35 -26.36
C GLU A 85 0.49 -8.06 -27.74
#